data_AF-B5W1J3-F1
#
_entry.id   AF-B5W1J3-F1
#
_cell.length_a   1.000
_cell.length_b   1.000
_cell.length_c   1.000
_cell.angle_alpha   90.00
_cell.angle_beta   90.00
_cell.angle_gamma   90.00
#
_symmetry.space_group_name_H-M   'P 1'
#
loop_
_entity.id
_entity.type
_entity.pdbx_description
1 polymer ?
#
loop_
_entity_poly.entity_id
_entity_poly.type
_entity_poly.pdbx_seq_one_letter_code
_entity_poly.pdbx_strand_id
1 'polypeptide(L)'
;MYQCQRIGRMWVIPLTGEMPEITPGGRGPKPTWQCSRPKNKPTYIHINKKVIGNNNRILRETQGEISDIQQLLQPPIILNKGNKTLYASEIIIDGPCRLLYQPFKKLCSGAQVWIETLFPTRTIAL
;
A
#
# COMPACT_ATOMS: atom_id res chain seq x y z
N MET A 1 40.49 -8.87 -1.59
CA MET A 1 40.60 -7.41 -1.82
C MET A 1 40.06 -7.14 -3.22
N TYR A 2 38.77 -6.81 -3.34
CA TYR A 2 38.20 -6.45 -4.63
C TYR A 2 38.69 -5.04 -5.01
N GLN A 3 39.31 -4.93 -6.18
CA GLN A 3 39.85 -3.66 -6.66
C GLN A 3 38.75 -2.85 -7.37
N CYS A 4 38.73 -1.53 -7.19
CA CYS A 4 37.86 -0.66 -7.98
C CYS A 4 38.35 -0.65 -9.44
N GLN A 5 37.42 -0.60 -10.39
CA GLN A 5 37.72 -0.66 -11.81
C GLN A 5 37.30 0.65 -12.48
N ARG A 6 38.11 1.13 -13.44
CA ARG A 6 37.76 2.31 -14.24
C ARG A 6 37.02 1.86 -15.50
N ILE A 7 35.72 2.17 -15.59
CA ILE A 7 34.91 1.94 -16.78
C ILE A 7 34.72 3.29 -17.48
N GLY A 8 35.38 3.49 -18.62
CA GLY A 8 35.41 4.79 -19.30
C GLY A 8 36.02 5.89 -18.43
N ARG A 9 35.21 6.92 -18.08
CA ARG A 9 35.60 8.06 -17.22
C ARG A 9 35.18 7.92 -15.75
N MET A 10 34.55 6.82 -15.35
CA MET A 10 34.07 6.63 -13.97
C MET A 10 34.76 5.45 -13.28
N TRP A 11 34.91 5.57 -11.96
CA TRP A 11 35.38 4.48 -11.10
C TRP A 11 34.17 3.72 -10.58
N VAL A 12 34.17 2.41 -10.81
CA VAL A 12 33.13 1.48 -10.38
C VAL A 12 33.68 0.65 -9.23
N ILE A 13 32.95 0.64 -8.11
CA ILE A 13 33.26 -0.16 -6.93
C ILE A 13 32.35 -1.39 -6.97
N PRO A 14 32.89 -2.62 -6.98
CA PRO A 14 32.07 -3.81 -6.97
C PRO A 14 31.30 -3.92 -5.65
N LEU A 15 30.00 -4.18 -5.74
CA LEU A 15 29.13 -4.40 -4.59
C LEU A 15 29.16 -5.88 -4.21
N THR A 16 29.35 -6.18 -2.93
CA THR A 16 29.12 -7.51 -2.37
C THR A 16 27.71 -7.52 -1.78
N GLY A 17 26.73 -8.02 -2.52
CA GLY A 17 25.31 -7.83 -2.20
C GLY A 17 24.85 -6.42 -2.56
N GLU A 18 24.27 -5.68 -1.61
CA GLU A 18 23.85 -4.27 -1.78
C GLU A 18 24.89 -3.24 -1.32
N MET A 19 25.99 -3.67 -0.70
CA MET A 19 26.94 -2.78 -0.02
C MET A 19 28.35 -2.92 -0.62
N PRO A 20 29.06 -1.80 -0.89
CA PRO A 20 30.47 -1.87 -1.28
C PRO A 20 31.33 -2.27 -0.08
N GLU A 21 32.32 -3.13 -0.32
CA GLU A 21 33.33 -3.48 0.67
C GLU A 21 34.42 -2.39 0.69
N ILE A 22 34.48 -1.61 1.77
CA ILE A 22 35.51 -0.56 1.96
C ILE A 22 36.47 -0.97 3.06
N THR A 23 37.78 -0.89 2.78
CA THR A 23 38.81 -0.97 3.82
C THR A 23 38.95 0.40 4.50
N PRO A 24 38.79 0.51 5.83
CA PRO A 24 38.86 1.79 6.52
C PRO A 24 40.27 2.39 6.44
N GLY A 25 40.34 3.71 6.22
CA GLY A 25 41.60 4.45 6.29
C GLY A 25 42.07 4.67 7.73
N GLY A 26 43.38 4.87 7.93
CA GLY A 26 43.99 5.03 9.26
C GLY A 26 43.92 6.44 9.87
N ARG A 27 43.51 7.46 9.11
CA ARG A 27 43.36 8.85 9.58
C ARG A 27 41.99 9.40 9.20
N GLY A 28 41.48 10.35 9.98
CA GLY A 28 40.19 11.01 9.76
C GLY A 28 39.01 10.29 10.42
N PRO A 29 37.82 10.92 10.40
CA PRO A 29 36.62 10.31 10.96
C PRO A 29 36.23 9.05 10.18
N LYS A 30 35.71 8.05 10.89
CA LYS A 30 35.21 6.82 10.25
C LYS A 30 34.16 7.18 9.19
N PRO A 31 34.17 6.52 8.02
CA PRO A 31 33.14 6.76 7.02
C PRO A 31 31.78 6.36 7.58
N THR A 32 30.86 7.32 7.64
CA THR A 32 29.48 7.08 8.03
C THR A 32 28.64 6.99 6.76
N TRP A 33 28.17 5.78 6.44
CA TRP A 33 27.18 5.64 5.39
C TRP A 33 25.85 6.23 5.87
N GLN A 34 25.25 7.10 5.06
CA GLN A 34 23.83 7.41 5.21
C GLN A 34 23.03 6.20 4.74
N CYS A 35 22.91 5.19 5.59
CA CYS A 35 21.88 4.17 5.44
C CYS A 35 20.54 4.86 5.71
N SER A 36 19.99 5.51 4.69
CA SER A 36 18.64 6.06 4.76
C SER A 36 17.69 4.88 4.98
N ARG A 37 17.26 4.71 6.24
CA ARG A 37 16.15 3.79 6.53
C ARG A 37 15.03 4.10 5.54
N PRO A 38 14.40 3.09 4.92
CA PRO A 38 13.22 3.34 4.10
C PRO A 38 12.25 4.16 4.95
N LYS A 39 12.05 5.42 4.56
CA LYS A 39 11.27 6.39 5.34
C LYS A 39 9.79 6.00 5.41
N ASN A 40 9.39 5.03 4.61
CA ASN A 40 8.01 4.67 4.39
C ASN A 40 7.63 3.59 5.39
N LYS A 41 6.87 4.00 6.42
CA LYS A 41 6.07 3.06 7.20
C LYS A 41 5.16 2.28 6.23
N PRO A 42 4.91 0.98 6.45
CA PRO A 42 3.97 0.23 5.64
C PRO A 42 2.61 0.93 5.61
N THR A 43 1.96 0.90 4.46
CA THR A 43 0.61 1.44 4.29
C THR A 43 -0.37 0.33 4.64
N TYR A 44 -1.20 0.55 5.65
CA TYR A 44 -2.21 -0.44 6.05
C TYR A 44 -3.56 -0.08 5.46
N ILE A 45 -4.14 -1.02 4.73
CA ILE A 45 -5.51 -0.92 4.22
C ILE A 45 -6.35 -1.89 5.05
N HIS A 46 -7.39 -1.40 5.69
CA HIS A 46 -8.32 -2.23 6.44
C HIS A 46 -9.76 -1.78 6.21
N ILE A 47 -10.68 -2.71 6.43
CA ILE A 47 -12.10 -2.51 6.15
C ILE A 47 -12.85 -2.38 7.47
N ASN A 48 -13.56 -1.28 7.65
CA ASN A 48 -14.38 -1.06 8.83
C ASN A 48 -15.74 -1.75 8.69
N LYS A 49 -15.84 -2.97 9.26
CA LYS A 49 -17.07 -3.75 9.28
C LYS A 49 -18.26 -3.02 9.92
N LYS A 50 -18.03 -2.18 10.93
CA LYS A 50 -19.10 -1.44 11.60
C LYS A 50 -19.77 -0.44 10.66
N VAL A 51 -18.95 0.26 9.86
CA VAL A 51 -19.45 1.21 8.85
C VAL A 51 -20.29 0.47 7.80
N ILE A 52 -19.85 -0.71 7.35
CA ILE A 52 -20.64 -1.53 6.42
C ILE A 52 -22.00 -1.91 7.02
N GLY A 53 -22.03 -2.32 8.30
CA GLY A 53 -23.27 -2.63 9.01
C GLY A 53 -24.22 -1.43 9.09
N ASN A 54 -23.70 -0.25 9.42
CA ASN A 54 -24.49 0.97 9.48
C ASN A 54 -25.04 1.39 8.11
N ASN A 55 -24.19 1.36 7.07
CA ASN A 55 -24.61 1.65 5.70
C ASN A 55 -25.73 0.69 5.25
N ASN A 56 -25.62 -0.60 5.58
CA ASN A 56 -26.67 -1.57 5.28
C ASN A 56 -27.99 -1.30 6.01
N ARG A 57 -27.93 -0.72 7.21
CA ARG A 57 -29.12 -0.27 7.94
C ARG A 57 -29.78 0.91 7.23
N ILE A 58 -29.00 1.93 6.89
CA ILE A 58 -29.47 3.12 6.15
C ILE A 58 -30.15 2.70 4.84
N LEU A 59 -29.51 1.81 4.06
CA LEU A 59 -30.06 1.29 2.80
C LEU A 59 -31.40 0.56 2.95
N ARG A 60 -31.69 -0.05 4.11
CA ARG A 60 -32.97 -0.74 4.36
C ARG A 60 -34.06 0.21 4.80
N GLU A 61 -33.68 1.23 5.56
CA GLU A 61 -34.62 2.20 6.17
C GLU A 61 -35.00 3.31 5.17
N THR A 62 -34.10 3.67 4.25
CA THR A 62 -34.34 4.75 3.27
C THR A 62 -34.92 4.22 1.96
N GLN A 63 -36.14 4.63 1.63
CA GLN A 63 -36.82 4.35 0.35
C GLN A 63 -36.79 5.59 -0.57
N GLY A 64 -35.63 6.25 -0.66
CA GLY A 64 -35.44 7.49 -1.42
C GLY A 64 -34.68 7.28 -2.73
N GLU A 65 -34.42 8.38 -3.44
CA GLU A 65 -33.59 8.40 -4.64
C GLU A 65 -32.13 8.01 -4.32
N ILE A 66 -31.48 7.30 -5.26
CA ILE A 66 -30.13 6.73 -5.07
C ILE A 66 -29.10 7.82 -4.76
N SER A 67 -29.24 9.01 -5.36
CA SER A 67 -28.36 10.16 -5.15
C SER A 67 -28.30 10.59 -3.68
N ASP A 68 -29.46 10.65 -3.04
CA ASP A 68 -29.60 11.19 -1.69
C ASP A 68 -29.10 10.18 -0.68
N ILE A 69 -29.41 8.90 -0.93
CA ILE A 69 -28.91 7.79 -0.13
C ILE A 69 -27.38 7.74 -0.18
N GLN A 70 -26.77 7.93 -1.36
CA GLN A 70 -25.32 7.86 -1.51
C GLN A 70 -24.58 8.93 -0.69
N GLN A 71 -25.19 10.11 -0.48
CA GLN A 71 -24.64 11.16 0.38
C GLN A 71 -24.67 10.79 1.88
N LEU A 72 -25.57 9.90 2.29
CA LEU A 72 -25.68 9.42 3.68
C LEU A 72 -24.70 8.29 4.00
N LEU A 73 -24.17 7.60 2.99
CA LEU A 73 -23.29 6.45 3.20
C LEU A 73 -21.88 6.88 3.55
N GLN A 74 -21.30 6.20 4.55
CA GLN A 74 -19.92 6.47 4.97
C GLN A 74 -18.93 5.51 4.29
N PRO A 75 -17.76 6.00 3.85
CA PRO A 75 -16.72 5.15 3.27
C PRO A 75 -16.12 4.18 4.31
N PRO A 76 -16.18 2.84 4.09
CA PRO A 76 -15.70 1.86 5.06
C PRO A 76 -14.21 1.51 4.89
N ILE A 77 -13.57 1.90 3.79
CA ILE A 77 -12.16 1.58 3.54
C ILE A 77 -11.31 2.60 4.28
N ILE A 78 -10.39 2.11 5.11
CA ILE A 78 -9.48 2.94 5.89
C ILE A 78 -8.05 2.70 5.42
N LEU A 79 -7.40 3.78 5.02
CA LEU A 79 -6.02 3.82 4.56
C LEU A 79 -5.15 4.54 5.58
N ASN A 80 -4.24 3.81 6.22
CA ASN A 80 -3.24 4.37 7.13
C ASN A 80 -1.92 4.56 6.37
N LYS A 81 -1.62 5.81 6.01
CA LYS A 81 -0.37 6.21 5.35
C LYS A 81 0.50 7.01 6.32
N GLY A 82 1.44 6.33 6.96
CA GLY A 82 2.30 6.94 7.97
C GLY A 82 1.50 7.35 9.20
N ASN A 83 1.30 8.66 9.39
CA ASN A 83 0.51 9.22 10.50
C ASN A 83 -0.86 9.74 10.05
N LYS A 84 -1.22 9.57 8.77
CA LYS A 84 -2.49 10.02 8.21
C LYS A 84 -3.42 8.83 8.03
N THR A 85 -4.66 8.98 8.47
CA THR A 85 -5.75 8.04 8.25
C THR A 85 -6.74 8.66 7.28
N LEU A 86 -7.02 7.98 6.17
CA LEU A 86 -7.94 8.42 5.13
C LEU A 86 -9.09 7.41 5.02
N TYR A 87 -10.29 7.91 4.76
CA TYR A 87 -11.47 7.10 4.53
C TYR A 87 -11.87 7.22 3.06
N ALA A 88 -12.09 6.08 2.41
CA ALA A 88 -12.39 6.04 0.98
C ALA A 88 -13.43 4.96 0.63
N SER A 89 -14.08 5.13 -0.53
CA SER A 89 -14.92 4.11 -1.15
C SER A 89 -14.18 3.33 -2.24
N GLU A 90 -13.12 3.91 -2.80
CA GLU A 90 -12.26 3.28 -3.79
C GLU A 90 -10.80 3.66 -3.52
N ILE A 91 -9.89 2.70 -3.69
CA ILE A 91 -8.45 2.90 -3.61
C ILE A 91 -7.79 2.23 -4.80
N ILE A 92 -7.03 3.02 -5.55
CA ILE A 92 -6.08 2.54 -6.56
C ILE A 92 -4.75 2.33 -5.84
N ILE A 93 -4.23 1.11 -5.91
CA ILE A 93 -2.86 0.81 -5.49
C ILE A 93 -2.00 1.02 -6.74
N ASP A 94 -0.77 1.53 -6.61
CA ASP A 94 0.16 1.77 -7.74
C ASP A 94 0.72 0.46 -8.35
N GLY A 95 -0.17 -0.51 -8.54
CA GLY A 95 -0.03 -1.73 -9.30
C GLY A 95 -1.37 -2.01 -10.02
N PRO A 96 -1.50 -3.12 -10.75
CA PRO A 96 -2.69 -3.44 -11.52
C PRO A 96 -3.77 -4.07 -10.63
N CYS A 97 -4.08 -3.40 -9.52
CA CYS A 97 -5.13 -3.78 -8.60
C CYS A 97 -5.86 -2.56 -8.01
N ARG A 98 -7.14 -2.76 -7.72
CA ARG A 98 -8.01 -1.76 -7.09
C ARG A 98 -8.87 -2.40 -6.01
N LEU A 99 -9.08 -1.67 -4.92
CA LEU A 99 -9.98 -2.05 -3.84
C LEU A 99 -11.26 -1.21 -3.96
N LEU A 100 -12.40 -1.90 -4.09
CA LEU A 100 -13.69 -1.29 -4.36
C LEU A 100 -14.66 -1.56 -3.22
N TYR A 101 -15.42 -0.53 -2.83
CA TYR A 101 -16.62 -0.64 -2.02
C TYR A 101 -17.85 -0.24 -2.84
N GLN A 102 -18.78 -1.18 -3.02
CA GLN A 102 -20.05 -0.94 -3.68
C GLN A 102 -21.22 -1.35 -2.77
N PRO A 103 -21.96 -0.37 -2.22
CA PRO A 103 -23.10 -0.65 -1.35
C PRO A 103 -24.30 -1.25 -2.10
N PHE A 104 -24.58 -0.73 -3.31
CA PHE A 104 -25.76 -1.09 -4.11
C PHE A 104 -25.54 -2.29 -5.04
N LYS A 105 -24.29 -2.54 -5.46
CA LYS A 105 -23.93 -3.64 -6.36
C LYS A 105 -23.08 -4.65 -5.61
N LYS A 106 -23.64 -5.84 -5.41
CA LYS A 106 -22.94 -6.95 -4.74
C LYS A 106 -22.36 -7.90 -5.78
N LEU A 107 -21.21 -8.49 -5.46
CA LEU A 107 -20.72 -9.65 -6.20
C LEU A 107 -21.63 -10.87 -5.97
N CYS A 108 -21.48 -11.91 -6.78
CA CYS A 108 -22.25 -13.16 -6.66
C CYS A 108 -22.16 -13.79 -5.27
N SER A 109 -21.07 -13.56 -4.53
CA SER A 109 -20.86 -14.01 -3.15
C SER A 109 -21.56 -13.16 -2.08
N GLY A 110 -22.28 -12.11 -2.45
CA GLY A 110 -22.87 -11.14 -1.53
C GLY A 110 -21.87 -10.13 -0.96
N ALA A 111 -20.60 -10.19 -1.37
CA ALA A 111 -19.56 -9.26 -0.95
C ALA A 111 -19.85 -7.84 -1.48
N GLN A 112 -19.67 -6.85 -0.60
CA GLN A 112 -19.80 -5.41 -0.90
C GLN A 112 -18.44 -4.72 -1.05
N VAL A 113 -17.37 -5.37 -0.57
CA VAL A 113 -15.99 -4.91 -0.70
C VAL A 113 -15.17 -6.04 -1.31
N TRP A 114 -14.37 -5.73 -2.32
CA TRP A 114 -13.49 -6.71 -2.97
C TRP A 114 -12.27 -6.05 -3.60
N ILE A 115 -11.25 -6.86 -3.86
CA ILE A 115 -10.06 -6.47 -4.62
C ILE A 115 -10.17 -7.05 -6.02
N GLU A 116 -9.95 -6.21 -7.02
CA GLU A 116 -9.77 -6.63 -8.41
C GLU A 116 -8.29 -6.53 -8.76
N THR A 117 -7.75 -7.52 -9.46
CA THR A 117 -6.34 -7.54 -9.88
C THR A 117 -6.22 -8.23 -11.24
N LEU A 118 -5.31 -7.73 -12.08
CA LEU A 118 -4.96 -8.37 -13.35
C LEU A 118 -3.77 -9.33 -13.23
N PHE A 119 -3.19 -9.45 -12.03
CA PHE A 119 -1.98 -10.23 -11.79
C PHE A 119 -2.29 -11.60 -11.18
N PRO A 120 -1.44 -12.60 -11.43
CA PRO A 120 -1.63 -13.94 -10.89
C PRO A 120 -1.59 -13.92 -9.36
N THR A 121 -2.55 -14.60 -8.75
CA THR A 121 -2.66 -14.75 -7.29
C THR A 121 -2.14 -16.12 -6.87
N ARG A 122 -1.56 -16.20 -5.66
CA ARG A 122 -1.16 -17.47 -5.04
C ARG A 122 -1.88 -17.60 -3.71
N THR A 123 -2.40 -18.80 -3.44
CA THR A 123 -3.01 -19.13 -2.16
C THR A 123 -1.94 -19.74 -1.26
N ILE A 124 -1.84 -19.23 -0.03
CA ILE A 124 -1.08 -19.89 1.04
C ILE A 124 -2.11 -20.62 1.87
N ALA A 125 -2.17 -21.96 1.75
CA ALA A 125 -3.01 -22.78 2.60
C ALA A 125 -2.46 -22.75 4.03
N LEU A 126 -3.36 -22.65 5.02
CA LEU A 126 -3.05 -22.73 6.44
C LEU A 126 -3.00 -24.18 6.91
#